data_AF-A0A3D0DWL5-F1
#
_entry.id   AF-A0A3D0DWL5-F1
#
_cell.length_a   1.000
_cell.length_b   1.000
_cell.length_c   1.000
_cell.angle_alpha   90.00
_cell.angle_beta   90.00
_cell.angle_gamma   90.00
#
_symmetry.space_group_name_H-M   'P 1'
#
loop_
_entity.id
_entity.type
_entity.pdbx_description
1 polymer ?
#
loop_
_entity_poly.entity_id
_entity_poly.type
_entity_poly.pdbx_seq_one_letter_code
_entity_poly.pdbx_strand_id
1 'polypeptide(L)'
;MGRQVIDGAQLVLLRAYDVPFEGYMRYASVDEESIRRYRLAAEREARTRMDALCAGAGLAPADALPVVLHGDPILRIVEQEQECDCDLVVMGKHGAHLAERLLLGSATSHILDESAGDVLVSL
;
A
#
# COMPACT_ATOMS: atom_id res chain seq x y z
N MET A 1 -13.08 6.49 16.03
CA MET A 1 -14.35 6.96 15.43
C MET A 1 -14.47 6.63 13.93
N GLY A 2 -13.72 5.67 13.37
CA GLY A 2 -13.75 5.36 11.92
C GLY A 2 -14.57 4.13 11.50
N ARG A 3 -15.21 3.43 12.44
CA ARG A 3 -15.85 2.12 12.17
C ARG A 3 -17.33 2.22 11.76
N GLN A 4 -17.88 3.43 11.68
CA GLN A 4 -19.33 3.65 11.51
C GLN A 4 -19.74 4.02 10.07
N VAL A 5 -18.80 4.05 9.12
CA VAL A 5 -19.02 4.54 7.74
C VAL A 5 -19.06 3.39 6.71
N ILE A 6 -18.76 2.14 7.09
CA ILE A 6 -18.44 1.08 6.13
C ILE A 6 -19.26 -0.19 6.37
N ASP A 7 -20.58 -0.07 6.54
CA ASP A 7 -21.46 -1.25 6.47
C ASP A 7 -21.62 -1.66 5.00
N GLY A 8 -20.94 -2.73 4.59
CA GLY A 8 -21.09 -3.37 3.28
C GLY A 8 -19.97 -3.12 2.25
N ALA A 9 -18.94 -2.32 2.56
CA ALA A 9 -17.83 -2.13 1.62
C ALA A 9 -16.77 -3.25 1.75
N GLN A 10 -16.17 -3.61 0.62
CA GLN A 10 -15.02 -4.51 0.60
C GLN A 10 -13.77 -3.72 0.96
N LEU A 11 -13.10 -4.11 2.05
CA LEU A 11 -11.90 -3.43 2.51
C LEU A 11 -10.65 -4.10 1.92
N VAL A 12 -9.82 -3.34 1.22
CA VAL A 12 -8.50 -3.79 0.78
C VAL A 12 -7.44 -3.16 1.68
N LEU A 13 -6.65 -3.99 2.37
CA LEU A 13 -5.47 -3.51 3.09
C LEU A 13 -4.24 -3.69 2.21
N LEU A 14 -3.67 -2.59 1.73
CA LEU A 14 -2.48 -2.63 0.89
C LEU A 14 -1.21 -2.28 1.69
N ARG A 15 -0.15 -3.06 1.49
CA ARG A 15 1.22 -2.69 1.87
C ARG A 15 2.16 -2.88 0.69
N ALA A 16 2.70 -1.77 0.20
CA ALA A 16 3.81 -1.79 -0.73
C ALA A 16 5.16 -1.79 0.02
N TYR A 17 6.16 -2.49 -0.51
CA TYR A 17 7.53 -2.47 -0.01
C TYR A 17 8.53 -2.39 -1.15
N ASP A 18 9.63 -1.67 -0.92
CA ASP A 18 10.74 -1.55 -1.86
C ASP A 18 11.99 -2.29 -1.33
N VAL A 19 12.89 -2.64 -2.24
CA VAL A 19 14.15 -3.33 -1.99
C VAL A 19 15.29 -2.42 -2.46
N PRO A 20 15.51 -1.27 -1.79
CA PRO A 20 16.27 -0.13 -2.33
C PRO A 20 17.74 -0.43 -2.56
N PHE A 21 18.30 -1.42 -1.85
CA PHE A 21 19.72 -1.77 -1.99
C PHE A 21 19.99 -2.79 -3.10
N GLU A 22 18.98 -3.35 -3.75
CA GLU A 22 19.20 -4.38 -4.77
C GLU A 22 20.09 -3.87 -5.91
N GLY A 23 19.82 -2.66 -6.43
CA GLY A 23 20.62 -2.08 -7.51
C GLY A 23 22.09 -1.92 -7.12
N TYR A 24 22.36 -1.49 -5.88
CA TYR A 24 23.72 -1.39 -5.35
C TYR A 24 24.37 -2.75 -5.16
N MET A 25 23.63 -3.76 -4.70
CA MET A 25 24.13 -5.13 -4.56
C MET A 25 24.52 -5.73 -5.91
N ARG A 26 23.68 -5.53 -6.94
CA ARG A 26 24.00 -5.94 -8.31
C ARG A 26 25.23 -5.22 -8.86
N TYR A 27 25.31 -3.89 -8.65
CA TYR A 27 26.47 -3.10 -9.05
C TYR A 27 27.77 -3.58 -8.37
N ALA A 28 27.69 -3.90 -7.08
CA ALA A 28 28.80 -4.45 -6.31
C ALA A 28 29.10 -5.93 -6.61
N SER A 29 28.44 -6.55 -7.60
CA SER A 29 28.61 -7.95 -7.98
C SER A 29 28.37 -8.94 -6.83
N VAL A 30 27.47 -8.59 -5.91
CA VAL A 30 26.99 -9.50 -4.87
C VAL A 30 26.33 -10.71 -5.52
N ASP A 31 26.53 -11.89 -4.95
CA ASP A 31 25.98 -13.14 -5.48
C ASP A 31 24.44 -13.15 -5.45
N GLU A 32 23.83 -13.85 -6.41
CA GLU A 32 22.38 -13.87 -6.57
C GLU A 32 21.67 -14.53 -5.37
N GLU A 33 22.34 -15.42 -4.61
CA GLU A 33 21.76 -16.00 -3.41
C GLU A 33 21.64 -14.95 -2.28
N SER A 34 22.63 -14.09 -2.10
CA SER A 34 22.59 -12.97 -1.17
C SER A 34 21.54 -11.94 -1.57
N ILE A 35 21.42 -11.60 -2.85
CA ILE A 35 20.34 -10.72 -3.36
C ILE A 35 18.98 -11.36 -3.10
N ARG A 36 18.82 -12.65 -3.38
CA ARG A 36 17.58 -13.41 -3.10
C ARG A 36 17.23 -13.40 -1.62
N ARG A 37 18.22 -13.61 -0.72
CA ARG A 37 18.00 -13.56 0.72
C ARG A 37 17.53 -12.19 1.17
N TYR A 38 18.11 -11.13 0.62
CA TYR A 38 17.70 -9.75 0.93
C TYR A 38 16.25 -9.49 0.49
N ARG A 39 15.87 -9.86 -0.75
CA ARG A 39 14.48 -9.78 -1.24
C ARG A 39 13.50 -10.55 -0.37
N LEU A 40 13.82 -11.80 -0.04
CA LEU A 40 12.98 -12.65 0.80
C LEU A 40 12.82 -12.09 2.22
N ALA A 41 13.87 -11.47 2.77
CA ALA A 41 13.78 -10.82 4.08
C ALA A 41 12.83 -9.62 4.04
N ALA A 42 12.94 -8.77 3.01
CA ALA A 42 12.06 -7.62 2.82
C ALA A 42 10.59 -8.04 2.64
N GLU A 43 10.32 -9.06 1.83
CA GLU A 43 8.97 -9.58 1.62
C GLU A 43 8.38 -10.13 2.93
N ARG A 44 9.16 -10.93 3.67
CA ARG A 44 8.72 -11.48 4.97
C ARG A 44 8.38 -10.39 5.96
N GLU A 45 9.24 -9.37 6.07
CA GLU A 45 9.00 -8.23 6.94
C GLU A 45 7.71 -7.49 6.56
N ALA A 46 7.49 -7.25 5.26
CA ALA A 46 6.27 -6.62 4.77
C ALA A 46 5.02 -7.43 5.14
N ARG A 47 5.05 -8.75 4.96
CA ARG A 47 3.95 -9.66 5.34
C ARG A 47 3.71 -9.65 6.85
N THR A 48 4.76 -9.79 7.67
CA THR A 48 4.62 -9.73 9.13
C THR A 48 4.01 -8.42 9.61
N ARG A 49 4.37 -7.28 8.99
CA ARG A 49 3.76 -5.99 9.32
C ARG A 49 2.30 -5.89 8.86
N MET A 50 1.92 -6.55 7.76
CA MET A 50 0.52 -6.65 7.34
C MET A 50 -0.29 -7.47 8.35
N ASP A 51 0.21 -8.64 8.74
CA ASP A 51 -0.45 -9.51 9.72
C ASP A 51 -0.64 -8.80 11.06
N ALA A 52 0.38 -8.07 11.52
CA ALA A 52 0.30 -7.27 12.74
C ALA A 52 -0.73 -6.13 12.63
N LEU A 53 -0.87 -5.52 11.45
CA LEU A 53 -1.88 -4.49 11.21
C LEU A 53 -3.30 -5.08 11.25
N CYS A 54 -3.54 -6.19 10.56
CA CYS A 54 -4.82 -6.90 10.61
C CYS A 54 -5.19 -7.29 12.04
N ALA A 55 -4.24 -7.89 12.78
CA ALA A 55 -4.45 -8.29 14.17
C ALA A 55 -4.72 -7.10 15.10
N GLY A 56 -3.94 -6.02 14.97
CA GLY A 56 -4.11 -4.81 15.79
C GLY A 56 -5.41 -4.06 15.51
N ALA A 57 -5.94 -4.16 14.28
CA ALA A 57 -7.23 -3.61 13.90
C ALA A 57 -8.41 -4.54 14.25
N GLY A 58 -8.14 -5.79 14.67
CA GLY A 58 -9.18 -6.79 14.95
C GLY A 58 -9.92 -7.25 13.70
N LEU A 59 -9.28 -7.21 12.53
CA LEU A 59 -9.86 -7.63 11.25
C LEU A 59 -9.76 -9.15 11.09
N ALA A 60 -10.90 -9.80 10.90
CA ALA A 60 -10.97 -11.19 10.47
C ALA A 60 -10.63 -11.29 8.97
N PRO A 61 -10.26 -12.49 8.47
CA PRO A 61 -9.99 -12.69 7.04
C PRO A 61 -11.18 -12.36 6.10
N ALA A 62 -12.41 -12.34 6.65
CA ALA A 62 -13.61 -11.95 5.90
C ALA A 62 -13.83 -10.42 5.88
N ASP A 63 -13.17 -9.68 6.78
CA ASP A 63 -13.36 -8.24 6.94
C ASP A 63 -12.50 -7.42 5.98
N ALA A 64 -11.40 -8.00 5.48
CA ALA A 64 -10.51 -7.34 4.54
C ALA A 64 -9.71 -8.31 3.66
N LEU A 65 -9.34 -7.85 2.48
CA LEU A 65 -8.37 -8.49 1.60
C LEU A 65 -6.97 -7.87 1.84
N PRO A 66 -6.05 -8.56 2.52
CA PRO A 66 -4.68 -8.09 2.67
C PRO A 66 -3.87 -8.33 1.39
N VAL A 67 -3.24 -7.28 0.88
CA VAL A 67 -2.39 -7.30 -0.32
C VAL A 67 -1.01 -6.76 0.02
N VAL A 68 0.04 -7.51 -0.34
CA VAL A 68 1.43 -7.11 -0.16
C VAL A 68 2.10 -7.06 -1.54
N LEU A 69 2.52 -5.88 -1.97
CA LEU A 69 3.11 -5.65 -3.29
C LEU A 69 4.55 -5.18 -3.18
N HIS A 70 5.39 -5.66 -4.09
CA HIS A 70 6.75 -5.14 -4.25
C HIS A 70 6.77 -3.97 -5.23
N GLY A 71 7.56 -2.94 -4.94
CA GLY A 71 7.82 -1.80 -5.81
C GLY A 71 7.53 -0.47 -5.14
N ASP A 72 7.59 0.60 -5.94
CA ASP A 72 7.30 1.95 -5.49
C ASP A 72 5.89 2.04 -4.90
N PRO A 73 5.73 2.52 -3.65
CA PRO A 73 4.43 2.57 -3.00
C PRO A 73 3.38 3.38 -3.74
N ILE A 74 3.75 4.48 -4.41
CA ILE A 74 2.80 5.34 -5.14
C ILE A 74 2.23 4.56 -6.31
N LEU A 75 3.11 3.97 -7.13
CA LEU A 75 2.68 3.21 -8.29
C LEU A 75 1.80 2.03 -7.89
N ARG A 76 2.19 1.28 -6.84
CA ARG A 76 1.41 0.12 -6.37
C ARG A 76 0.05 0.51 -5.80
N ILE A 77 -0.07 1.66 -5.12
CA ILE A 77 -1.37 2.15 -4.63
C ILE A 77 -2.29 2.52 -5.78
N VAL A 78 -1.78 3.27 -6.77
CA VAL A 78 -2.56 3.69 -7.94
C VAL A 78 -3.01 2.49 -8.78
N GLU A 79 -2.11 1.53 -9.02
CA GLU A 79 -2.47 0.30 -9.73
C GLU A 79 -3.54 -0.50 -8.97
N GLN A 80 -3.42 -0.63 -7.65
CA GLN A 80 -4.39 -1.38 -6.86
C GLN A 80 -5.76 -0.70 -6.80
N GLU A 81 -5.78 0.63 -6.73
CA GLU A 81 -7.02 1.42 -6.77
C GLU A 81 -7.76 1.20 -8.09
N GLN A 82 -7.06 1.23 -9.22
CA GLN A 82 -7.62 0.95 -10.55
C GLN A 82 -8.05 -0.51 -10.71
N GLU A 83 -7.26 -1.46 -10.22
CA GLU A 83 -7.58 -2.90 -10.31
C GLU A 83 -8.80 -3.30 -9.49
N CYS A 84 -9.02 -2.63 -8.36
CA CYS A 84 -10.13 -2.91 -7.45
C CYS A 84 -11.32 -1.97 -7.59
N ASP A 85 -11.24 -0.96 -8.48
CA ASP A 85 -12.25 0.09 -8.66
C ASP A 85 -12.62 0.72 -7.29
N CYS A 86 -11.59 1.11 -6.52
CA CYS A 86 -11.79 1.53 -5.14
C CYS A 86 -12.44 2.91 -5.05
N ASP A 87 -13.62 2.97 -4.42
CA ASP A 87 -14.31 4.23 -4.11
C ASP A 87 -13.65 5.01 -2.96
N LEU A 88 -12.66 4.47 -2.25
CA LEU A 88 -11.98 5.22 -1.18
C LEU A 88 -10.57 4.70 -0.90
N VAL A 89 -9.58 5.62 -0.98
CA VAL A 89 -8.21 5.34 -0.53
C VAL A 89 -7.95 6.00 0.82
N VAL A 90 -7.64 5.19 1.82
CA VAL A 90 -7.26 5.66 3.17
C VAL A 90 -5.77 5.47 3.40
N MET A 91 -5.08 6.55 3.77
CA MET A 91 -3.64 6.50 4.11
C MET A 91 -3.43 6.94 5.56
N GLY A 92 -2.68 6.14 6.33
CA GLY A 92 -2.26 6.49 7.68
C GLY A 92 -1.07 7.46 7.69
N LYS A 93 -0.72 8.00 8.87
CA LYS A 93 0.34 9.01 9.10
C LYS A 93 1.64 8.85 8.30
N HIS A 94 2.16 7.63 8.15
CA HIS A 94 3.40 7.40 7.39
C HIS A 94 3.21 7.50 5.86
N GLY A 95 1.97 7.34 5.37
CA GLY A 95 1.57 7.57 3.99
C GLY A 95 1.14 9.01 3.72
N ALA A 96 1.09 9.90 4.72
CA ALA A 96 0.69 11.31 4.52
C ALA A 96 1.63 12.05 3.55
N HIS A 97 2.95 11.84 3.66
CA HIS A 97 3.92 12.37 2.69
C HIS A 97 3.74 11.81 1.28
N LEU A 98 3.17 10.61 1.17
CA LEU A 98 2.85 9.99 -0.10
C LEU A 98 1.58 10.60 -0.69
N ALA A 99 0.57 10.85 0.16
CA ALA A 99 -0.67 11.54 -0.18
C ALA A 99 -0.39 12.96 -0.71
N GLU A 100 0.50 13.73 -0.07
CA GLU A 100 0.91 15.04 -0.55
C GLU A 100 1.45 15.00 -2.00
N ARG A 101 2.21 13.96 -2.36
CA ARG A 101 2.74 13.78 -3.73
C ARG A 101 1.67 13.36 -4.74
N LEU A 102 0.70 12.55 -4.32
CA LEU A 102 -0.44 12.15 -5.14
C LEU A 102 -1.37 13.34 -5.43
N LEU A 103 -1.66 14.16 -4.42
CA LEU A 103 -2.44 15.40 -4.53
C LEU A 103 -1.80 16.44 -5.47
N LEU A 104 -0.51 16.31 -5.78
CA LEU A 104 0.25 17.18 -6.69
C LEU A 104 0.40 16.59 -8.11
N GLY A 105 -0.10 15.39 -8.37
CA GLY A 105 -0.07 14.71 -9.66
C GLY A 105 -1.46 14.64 -10.30
N SER A 106 -1.54 14.79 -11.63
CA SER A 106 -2.77 14.92 -12.43
C SER A 106 -3.75 13.73 -12.41
N ALA A 107 -3.54 12.72 -11.56
CA ALA A 107 -4.55 11.70 -11.28
C ALA A 107 -5.57 12.20 -10.23
N THR A 108 -5.16 12.98 -9.23
CA THR A 108 -6.08 13.54 -8.24
C THR A 108 -6.84 14.77 -8.75
N SER A 109 -6.32 15.48 -9.77
CA SER A 109 -7.04 16.60 -10.40
C SER A 109 -8.12 16.17 -11.39
N HIS A 110 -8.08 14.94 -11.94
CA HIS A 110 -9.17 14.42 -12.79
C HIS A 110 -10.22 13.63 -11.99
N ILE A 111 -9.86 13.14 -10.80
CA ILE A 111 -10.77 12.43 -9.89
C ILE A 111 -11.75 13.37 -9.18
N LEU A 112 -11.43 14.67 -9.06
CA LEU A 112 -12.38 15.67 -8.56
C LEU A 112 -13.47 16.07 -9.57
N ASP A 113 -13.34 15.70 -10.85
CA ASP A 113 -14.32 16.06 -11.90
C ASP A 113 -15.12 14.84 -12.41
N GLU A 114 -14.61 13.60 -12.30
CA GLU A 114 -15.33 12.39 -12.77
C GLU A 114 -15.17 11.10 -11.92
N SER A 115 -14.59 11.11 -10.72
CA SER A 115 -14.50 9.89 -9.89
C SER A 115 -15.41 9.94 -8.66
N ALA A 116 -16.11 8.83 -8.44
CA ALA A 116 -17.10 8.63 -7.39
C ALA A 116 -16.48 8.14 -6.07
N GLY A 117 -15.20 8.46 -5.81
CA GLY A 117 -14.49 7.97 -4.63
C GLY A 117 -13.74 9.01 -3.80
N ASP A 118 -13.91 8.93 -2.47
CA ASP A 118 -13.31 9.84 -1.48
C ASP A 118 -11.84 9.47 -1.16
N VAL A 119 -11.04 10.38 -0.62
CA VAL A 119 -9.70 10.07 -0.08
C VAL A 119 -9.65 10.57 1.36
N LEU A 120 -9.55 9.66 2.33
CA LEU A 120 -9.47 10.02 3.75
C LEU A 120 -8.03 9.91 4.26
N VAL A 121 -7.45 11.05 4.60
CA VAL A 121 -6.18 11.14 5.33
C VAL A 121 -6.51 11.29 6.82
N SER A 122 -6.24 10.26 7.63
CA SER A 122 -6.36 10.37 9.10
C SER A 122 -5.01 10.73 9.70
N LEU A 123 -4.94 11.90 10.35
CA LEU A 123 -3.80 12.42 11.11
C LEU A 123 -3.56 11.64 12.42
#